data_AF-A0A6J6KFA4-F1
#
_entry.id   AF-A0A6J6KFA4-F1
#
_cell.length_a   1.000
_cell.length_b   1.000
_cell.length_c   1.000
_cell.angle_alpha   90.00
_cell.angle_beta   90.00
_cell.angle_gamma   90.00
#
_symmetry.space_group_name_H-M   'P 1'
#
loop_
_entity.id
_entity.type
_entity.pdbx_description
1 polymer ?
#
loop_
_entity_poly.entity_id
_entity_poly.type
_entity_poly.pdbx_seq_one_letter_code
_entity_poly.pdbx_strand_id
1 'polypeptide(L)'
;MVSAVAESGAVGHIVKFPTVGLTGHIRDGVDITRLGNGWRIPMATMIAPAAYLRDVAGDAVATLALPGTVLMGERSASIRKAKAGDVVTLRDHKFRKRDFVIAAIVPNDFVDYGDLFITTESAVVLGDMRIARVTITNIPSVKGVLSALAARGFVINDSLRLRTSWDRANPDGTLGSSSIKKLLGEFAFRPTGGSGIQIETAWLYRNISFSHRFTSIGLRNNCHKAVIGAIQSALNEVKAAGLAQKINLQNSNSYGGCYVARYNRLSSKFGTPSRHAYGMALDINTTTNAQGAVPQLDCRVVRIFRKWGFAWGGNFWPTDGMHFEYVGEPRDQIGYPSRYCPNKVVVPPTTVPIFGTTTTTTSTTSSTSSTTTSSTTTSVPVTSTT
;
A
#
# COMPACT_ATOMS: atom_id res chain seq x y z
N MET A 1 11.74 -20.24 -8.91
CA MET A 1 11.81 -18.83 -9.39
C MET A 1 13.15 -18.19 -9.09
N VAL A 2 13.59 -18.05 -7.83
CA VAL A 2 14.89 -17.43 -7.49
C VAL A 2 16.07 -18.09 -8.21
N SER A 3 16.16 -19.42 -8.18
CA SER A 3 17.20 -20.16 -8.93
C SER A 3 17.10 -19.98 -10.44
N ALA A 4 15.87 -19.89 -10.98
CA ALA A 4 15.65 -19.69 -12.42
C ALA A 4 16.18 -18.33 -12.88
N VAL A 5 15.93 -17.26 -12.11
CA VAL A 5 16.39 -15.92 -12.50
C VAL A 5 17.90 -15.78 -12.39
N ALA A 6 18.54 -16.51 -11.49
CA ALA A 6 20.00 -16.54 -11.35
C ALA A 6 20.71 -17.04 -12.63
N GLU A 7 20.09 -17.96 -13.39
CA GLU A 7 20.61 -18.44 -14.68
C GLU A 7 20.71 -17.34 -15.74
N SER A 8 19.98 -16.23 -15.56
CA SER A 8 20.03 -15.07 -16.46
C SER A 8 21.03 -13.99 -16.02
N GLY A 9 21.78 -14.23 -14.94
CA GLY A 9 22.68 -13.24 -14.31
C GLY A 9 21.98 -12.20 -13.45
N ALA A 10 20.65 -12.28 -13.29
CA ALA A 10 19.89 -11.44 -12.38
C ALA A 10 19.87 -12.01 -10.95
N VAL A 11 19.55 -11.17 -9.96
CA VAL A 11 19.44 -11.60 -8.56
C VAL A 11 17.98 -11.68 -8.15
N GLY A 12 17.55 -12.84 -7.63
CA GLY A 12 16.20 -13.07 -7.15
C GLY A 12 16.11 -12.99 -5.63
N HIS A 13 15.15 -12.20 -5.13
CA HIS A 13 14.90 -11.99 -3.70
C HIS A 13 13.49 -12.44 -3.32
N ILE A 14 13.37 -13.21 -2.24
CA ILE A 14 12.07 -13.49 -1.62
C ILE A 14 11.68 -12.30 -0.77
N VAL A 15 10.53 -11.70 -1.06
CA VAL A 15 10.01 -10.54 -0.34
C VAL A 15 8.63 -10.86 0.22
N LYS A 16 8.41 -10.51 1.49
CA LYS A 16 7.15 -10.73 2.21
C LYS A 16 6.56 -9.39 2.67
N PHE A 17 5.22 -9.32 2.74
CA PHE A 17 4.48 -8.13 3.16
C PHE A 17 3.42 -8.46 4.23
N PRO A 18 3.80 -8.99 5.40
CA PRO A 18 2.87 -9.12 6.52
C PRO A 18 2.36 -7.76 7.01
N THR A 19 1.19 -7.77 7.65
CA THR A 19 0.85 -6.71 8.61
C THR A 19 1.18 -7.19 10.02
N VAL A 20 2.23 -6.64 10.62
CA VAL A 20 2.69 -6.98 11.96
C VAL A 20 2.04 -6.04 12.98
N GLY A 21 1.56 -6.58 14.09
CA GLY A 21 0.93 -5.77 15.14
C GLY A 21 1.96 -5.04 15.99
N LEU A 22 1.93 -3.70 16.00
CA LEU A 22 2.66 -2.87 16.95
C LEU A 22 1.85 -2.71 18.23
N THR A 23 2.48 -2.87 19.39
CA THR A 23 1.84 -2.72 20.71
C THR A 23 2.63 -1.87 21.69
N GLY A 24 3.83 -1.44 21.32
CA GLY A 24 4.68 -0.62 22.16
C GLY A 24 5.58 0.24 21.29
N HIS A 25 5.81 1.48 21.71
CA HIS A 25 6.81 2.39 21.17
C HIS A 25 7.45 3.08 22.37
N ILE A 26 8.75 2.89 22.53
CA ILE A 26 9.52 3.28 23.71
C ILE A 26 10.66 4.18 23.26
N ARG A 27 10.93 5.24 24.05
CA ARG A 27 12.09 6.11 23.90
C ARG A 27 12.75 6.28 25.26
N ASP A 28 14.05 6.01 25.34
CA ASP A 28 14.85 6.16 26.56
C ASP A 28 14.22 5.45 27.78
N GLY A 29 13.67 4.25 27.55
CA GLY A 29 12.97 3.46 28.57
C GLY A 29 11.54 3.92 28.91
N VAL A 30 11.06 5.02 28.32
CA VAL A 30 9.72 5.57 28.54
C VAL A 30 8.77 5.19 27.41
N ASP A 31 7.57 4.73 27.75
CA ASP A 31 6.53 4.43 26.78
C ASP A 31 5.98 5.71 26.13
N ILE A 32 6.17 5.87 24.83
CA ILE A 32 5.43 6.82 23.99
C ILE A 32 4.03 6.27 23.69
N THR A 33 3.93 4.95 23.49
CA THR A 33 2.67 4.25 23.27
C THR A 33 2.76 2.85 23.84
N ARG A 34 1.73 2.41 24.56
CA ARG A 34 1.60 1.03 25.04
C ARG A 34 0.17 0.55 24.91
N LEU A 35 -0.02 -0.56 24.21
CA LEU A 35 -1.32 -1.19 23.97
C LEU A 35 -1.41 -2.54 24.71
N GLY A 36 -2.48 -2.68 25.50
CA GLY A 36 -2.86 -3.92 26.18
C GLY A 36 -4.09 -4.59 25.56
N ASN A 37 -4.59 -5.66 26.18
CA ASN A 37 -5.90 -6.26 25.87
C ASN A 37 -6.12 -6.65 24.39
N GLY A 38 -5.04 -7.08 23.74
CA GLY A 38 -5.06 -7.46 22.33
C GLY A 38 -5.13 -6.28 21.35
N TRP A 39 -5.12 -5.03 21.80
CA TRP A 39 -5.04 -3.89 20.89
C TRP A 39 -3.68 -3.84 20.21
N ARG A 40 -3.68 -3.53 18.91
CA ARG A 40 -2.47 -3.40 18.10
C ARG A 40 -2.69 -2.38 16.98
N ILE A 41 -1.63 -1.70 16.57
CA ILE A 41 -1.62 -0.86 15.37
C ILE A 41 -1.11 -1.71 14.20
N PRO A 42 -1.77 -1.70 13.03
CA PRO A 42 -1.35 -2.50 11.87
C PRO A 42 -0.10 -1.88 11.25
N MET A 43 1.04 -2.58 11.26
CA MET A 43 2.26 -2.15 10.56
C MET A 43 2.41 -2.96 9.28
N ALA A 44 2.26 -2.34 8.11
CA ALA A 44 2.63 -3.02 6.88
C ALA A 44 4.16 -3.10 6.85
N THR A 45 4.68 -4.32 6.88
CA THR A 45 6.11 -4.56 7.04
C THR A 45 6.63 -5.25 5.81
N MET A 46 7.60 -4.65 5.16
CA MET A 46 8.42 -5.29 4.14
C MET A 46 9.47 -6.18 4.82
N ILE A 47 9.55 -7.43 4.39
CA ILE A 47 10.60 -8.35 4.82
C ILE A 47 11.36 -8.83 3.59
N ALA A 48 12.67 -8.59 3.56
CA ALA A 48 13.55 -9.03 2.49
C ALA A 48 14.97 -9.29 3.03
N PRO A 49 15.82 -10.04 2.31
CA PRO A 49 17.22 -10.21 2.66
C PRO A 49 17.97 -8.87 2.67
N ALA A 50 19.05 -8.76 3.45
CA ALA A 50 19.93 -7.58 3.41
C ALA A 50 20.50 -7.33 2.01
N ALA A 51 20.74 -8.38 1.22
CA ALA A 51 21.17 -8.26 -0.18
C ALA A 51 20.16 -7.51 -1.06
N TYR A 52 18.86 -7.68 -0.83
CA TYR A 52 17.84 -6.91 -1.54
C TYR A 52 17.99 -5.42 -1.24
N LEU A 53 18.13 -5.08 0.04
CA LEU A 53 18.28 -3.69 0.47
C LEU A 53 19.54 -3.06 -0.10
N ARG A 54 20.65 -3.81 -0.16
CA ARG A 54 21.89 -3.38 -0.84
C ARG A 54 21.64 -3.06 -2.31
N ASP A 55 20.94 -3.93 -3.03
CA ASP A 55 20.67 -3.73 -4.46
C ASP A 55 19.78 -2.50 -4.74
N VAL A 56 18.81 -2.19 -3.86
CA VAL A 56 17.84 -1.11 -4.11
C VAL A 56 18.13 0.20 -3.39
N ALA A 57 18.90 0.17 -2.30
CA ALA A 57 19.17 1.32 -1.44
C ALA A 57 20.66 1.57 -1.20
N GLY A 58 21.54 0.69 -1.69
CA GLY A 58 23.00 0.78 -1.52
C GLY A 58 23.50 0.30 -0.15
N ASP A 59 24.82 0.17 -0.05
CA ASP A 59 25.49 -0.35 1.16
C ASP A 59 25.27 0.51 2.40
N ALA A 60 25.21 1.85 2.23
CA ALA A 60 25.00 2.77 3.34
C ALA A 60 23.69 2.51 4.09
N VAL A 61 22.61 2.14 3.38
CA VAL A 61 21.32 1.79 4.01
C VAL A 61 21.33 0.34 4.48
N ALA A 62 21.93 -0.57 3.71
CA ALA A 62 21.97 -2.00 4.05
C ALA A 62 22.73 -2.28 5.36
N THR A 63 23.81 -1.55 5.63
CA THR A 63 24.62 -1.70 6.86
C THR A 63 23.88 -1.28 8.13
N LEU A 64 22.82 -0.47 8.01
CA LEU A 64 21.97 -0.07 9.15
C LEU A 64 20.99 -1.17 9.56
N ALA A 65 20.66 -2.11 8.67
CA ALA A 65 19.66 -3.15 8.88
C ALA A 65 20.24 -4.36 9.65
N LEU A 66 20.77 -4.11 10.84
CA LEU A 66 21.42 -5.10 11.71
C LEU A 66 20.42 -6.07 12.37
N PRO A 67 20.88 -7.24 12.85
CA PRO A 67 20.05 -8.15 13.64
C PRO A 67 19.33 -7.43 14.81
N GLY A 68 18.02 -7.66 14.95
CA GLY A 68 17.22 -7.04 16.02
C GLY A 68 16.79 -5.61 15.76
N THR A 69 16.99 -5.10 14.54
CA THR A 69 16.58 -3.74 14.15
C THR A 69 15.46 -3.72 13.12
N VAL A 70 14.81 -2.57 12.97
CA VAL A 70 13.92 -2.23 11.85
C VAL A 70 14.37 -0.91 11.22
N LEU A 71 14.06 -0.73 9.93
CA LEU A 71 14.04 0.60 9.31
C LEU A 71 12.58 1.06 9.27
N MET A 72 12.32 2.32 9.60
CA MET A 72 10.98 2.89 9.58
C MET A 72 10.85 3.92 8.45
N GLY A 73 9.78 3.83 7.66
CA GLY A 73 9.50 4.84 6.65
C GLY A 73 9.24 6.21 7.28
N GLU A 74 9.76 7.28 6.67
CA GLU A 74 9.62 8.66 7.13
C GLU A 74 8.17 9.06 7.45
N ARG A 75 7.20 8.53 6.69
CA ARG A 75 5.79 8.85 6.91
C ARG A 75 5.26 8.21 8.19
N SER A 76 5.59 6.95 8.43
CA SER A 76 5.20 6.27 9.66
C SER A 76 5.93 6.82 10.88
N ALA A 77 7.17 7.27 10.69
CA ALA A 77 7.94 7.97 11.72
C ALA A 77 7.30 9.31 12.07
N SER A 78 6.94 10.11 11.07
CA SER A 78 6.25 11.40 11.26
C SER A 78 4.93 11.24 12.01
N ILE A 79 4.09 10.27 11.62
CA ILE A 79 2.80 9.98 12.29
C ILE A 79 2.99 9.68 13.79
N ARG A 80 4.05 8.95 14.15
CA ARG A 80 4.32 8.51 15.53
C ARG A 80 5.30 9.39 16.28
N LYS A 81 5.86 10.42 15.63
CA LYS A 81 7.02 11.17 16.13
C LYS A 81 8.18 10.25 16.52
N ALA A 82 8.37 9.16 15.77
CA ALA A 82 9.43 8.18 16.01
C ALA A 82 10.78 8.69 15.51
N LYS A 83 11.85 8.21 16.12
CA LYS A 83 13.24 8.56 15.82
C LYS A 83 14.11 7.31 15.80
N ALA A 84 15.28 7.39 15.17
CA ALA A 84 16.30 6.37 15.32
C ALA A 84 16.67 6.23 16.81
N GLY A 85 16.90 5.00 17.27
CA GLY A 85 17.16 4.65 18.67
C GLY A 85 15.91 4.30 19.49
N ASP A 86 14.71 4.69 19.03
CA ASP A 86 13.48 4.24 19.67
C ASP A 86 13.32 2.72 19.54
N VAL A 87 12.57 2.11 20.46
CA VAL A 87 12.24 0.68 20.43
C VAL A 87 10.76 0.51 20.08
N VAL A 88 10.46 -0.39 19.14
CA VAL A 88 9.10 -0.81 18.79
C VAL A 88 8.84 -2.24 19.25
N THR A 89 7.76 -2.45 20.00
CA THR A 89 7.29 -3.77 20.43
C THR A 89 6.29 -4.32 19.42
N LEU A 90 6.78 -5.21 18.56
CA LEU A 90 6.00 -5.97 17.59
C LEU A 90 5.47 -7.28 18.20
N ARG A 91 4.49 -7.87 17.53
CA ARG A 91 3.84 -9.12 17.93
C ARG A 91 4.08 -10.21 16.92
N ASP A 92 4.60 -11.34 17.40
CA ASP A 92 4.78 -12.54 16.58
C ASP A 92 3.41 -13.20 16.26
N HIS A 93 3.44 -14.29 15.47
CA HIS A 93 2.22 -15.03 15.09
C HIS A 93 1.46 -15.67 16.27
N LYS A 94 2.08 -15.78 17.46
CA LYS A 94 1.47 -16.21 18.72
C LYS A 94 1.18 -15.02 19.66
N PHE A 95 1.27 -13.80 19.15
CA PHE A 95 1.06 -12.55 19.87
C PHE A 95 2.04 -12.28 21.03
N ARG A 96 3.20 -12.94 21.03
CA ARG A 96 4.30 -12.69 21.97
C ARG A 96 5.03 -11.41 21.58
N LYS A 97 5.52 -10.67 22.58
CA LYS A 97 6.28 -9.42 22.38
C LYS A 97 7.64 -9.72 21.74
N ARG A 98 8.01 -8.88 20.78
CA ARG A 98 9.33 -8.86 20.12
C ARG A 98 9.73 -7.40 19.97
N ASP A 99 10.81 -7.01 20.64
CA ASP A 99 11.31 -5.65 20.60
C ASP A 99 12.35 -5.52 19.49
N PHE A 100 12.27 -4.39 18.77
CA PHE A 100 13.24 -4.04 17.75
C PHE A 100 13.62 -2.58 17.90
N VAL A 101 14.90 -2.27 17.69
CA VAL A 101 15.39 -0.89 17.64
C VAL A 101 15.10 -0.31 16.26
N ILE A 102 14.59 0.91 16.18
CA ILE A 102 14.54 1.68 14.94
C ILE A 102 15.98 2.11 14.63
N ALA A 103 16.64 1.44 13.70
CA ALA A 103 18.02 1.78 13.33
C ALA A 103 18.09 3.09 12.53
N ALA A 104 17.13 3.30 11.63
CA ALA A 104 17.06 4.52 10.85
C ALA A 104 15.64 4.84 10.38
N ILE A 105 15.44 6.12 10.09
CA ILE A 105 14.29 6.62 9.33
C ILE A 105 14.70 6.70 7.87
N VAL A 106 13.94 6.07 6.99
CA VAL A 106 14.28 5.94 5.57
C VAL A 106 13.17 6.50 4.67
N PRO A 107 13.49 6.92 3.42
CA PRO A 107 12.47 7.24 2.42
C PRO A 107 11.41 6.13 2.28
N ASN A 108 10.16 6.52 2.02
CA ASN A 108 9.05 5.56 1.98
C ASN A 108 9.20 4.49 0.89
N ASP A 109 9.95 4.77 -0.17
CA ASP A 109 10.20 3.85 -1.28
C ASP A 109 10.95 2.59 -0.82
N PHE A 110 11.85 2.71 0.17
CA PHE A 110 12.59 1.58 0.73
C PHE A 110 11.76 0.67 1.65
N VAL A 111 10.54 1.09 2.00
CA VAL A 111 9.58 0.27 2.75
C VAL A 111 8.33 -0.05 1.92
N ASP A 112 8.39 0.08 0.59
CA ASP A 112 7.27 -0.15 -0.36
C ASP A 112 6.02 0.68 -0.01
N TYR A 113 6.22 1.91 0.49
CA TYR A 113 5.17 2.79 1.04
C TYR A 113 4.36 2.17 2.20
N GLY A 114 4.92 1.12 2.81
CA GLY A 114 4.46 0.53 4.06
C GLY A 114 4.93 1.34 5.27
N ASP A 115 5.12 0.65 6.39
CA ASP A 115 5.54 1.23 7.66
C ASP A 115 6.98 0.89 8.02
N LEU A 116 7.39 -0.37 7.82
CA LEU A 116 8.65 -0.92 8.31
C LEU A 116 9.35 -1.76 7.24
N PHE A 117 10.67 -1.79 7.29
CA PHE A 117 11.50 -2.83 6.68
C PHE A 117 12.20 -3.63 7.78
N ILE A 118 12.18 -4.96 7.67
CA ILE A 118 12.89 -5.88 8.55
C ILE A 118 13.65 -6.87 7.68
N THR A 119 14.92 -7.14 8.01
CA THR A 119 15.66 -8.19 7.30
C THR A 119 15.04 -9.57 7.53
N THR A 120 15.18 -10.48 6.57
CA THR A 120 14.72 -11.87 6.72
C THR A 120 15.26 -12.51 7.99
N GLU A 121 16.53 -12.23 8.32
CA GLU A 121 17.24 -12.72 9.49
C GLU A 121 16.60 -12.20 10.80
N SER A 122 16.34 -10.89 10.88
CA SER A 122 15.67 -10.27 12.03
C SER A 122 14.20 -10.71 12.16
N ALA A 123 13.52 -10.99 11.05
CA ALA A 123 12.11 -11.33 11.05
C ALA A 123 11.80 -12.74 11.57
N VAL A 124 12.79 -13.64 11.68
CA VAL A 124 12.58 -15.05 12.10
C VAL A 124 11.85 -15.16 13.44
N VAL A 125 12.09 -14.21 14.35
CA VAL A 125 11.48 -14.18 15.70
C VAL A 125 9.98 -13.85 15.69
N LEU A 126 9.46 -13.33 14.57
CA LEU A 126 8.03 -13.08 14.35
C LEU A 126 7.29 -14.35 13.90
N GLY A 127 8.03 -15.35 13.45
CA GLY A 127 7.53 -16.63 12.93
C GLY A 127 7.32 -16.65 11.43
N ASP A 128 6.88 -17.80 10.92
CA ASP A 128 6.80 -18.02 9.49
C ASP A 128 5.68 -17.21 8.83
N MET A 129 5.95 -16.81 7.60
CA MET A 129 5.12 -15.92 6.79
C MET A 129 5.16 -16.40 5.35
N ARG A 130 4.00 -16.39 4.71
CA ARG A 130 3.88 -16.77 3.30
C ARG A 130 4.70 -15.84 2.42
N ILE A 131 5.33 -16.40 1.40
CA ILE A 131 5.99 -15.62 0.35
C ILE A 131 4.93 -14.76 -0.34
N ALA A 132 5.20 -13.46 -0.45
CA ALA A 132 4.29 -12.53 -1.13
C ALA A 132 4.72 -12.31 -2.58
N ARG A 133 6.02 -12.08 -2.85
CA ARG A 133 6.57 -11.93 -4.20
C ARG A 133 8.03 -12.40 -4.30
N VAL A 134 8.46 -12.69 -5.52
CA VAL A 134 9.89 -12.75 -5.88
C VAL A 134 10.23 -11.44 -6.58
N THR A 135 11.14 -10.67 -6.01
CA THR A 135 11.64 -9.43 -6.61
C THR A 135 12.97 -9.70 -7.28
N ILE A 136 13.18 -9.14 -8.48
CA ILE A 136 14.38 -9.39 -9.29
C ILE A 136 15.14 -8.07 -9.42
N THR A 137 16.42 -8.08 -9.09
CA THR A 137 17.36 -6.95 -9.17
C THR A 137 18.54 -7.32 -10.05
N ASN A 138 19.43 -6.35 -10.31
CA ASN A 138 20.63 -6.53 -11.13
C ASN A 138 20.34 -7.18 -12.49
N ILE A 139 19.26 -6.74 -13.14
CA ILE A 139 18.71 -7.35 -14.36
C ILE A 139 19.65 -7.05 -15.55
N PRO A 140 20.28 -8.06 -16.18
CA PRO A 140 21.11 -7.82 -17.37
C PRO A 140 20.26 -7.70 -18.64
N SER A 141 19.14 -8.43 -18.69
CA SER A 141 18.18 -8.42 -19.79
C SER A 141 16.82 -8.92 -19.33
N VAL A 142 15.76 -8.14 -19.58
CA VAL A 142 14.37 -8.58 -19.33
C VAL A 142 14.04 -9.84 -20.12
N LYS A 143 14.48 -9.92 -21.39
CA LYS A 143 14.27 -11.10 -22.21
C LYS A 143 14.95 -12.33 -21.59
N GLY A 144 16.20 -12.19 -21.15
CA GLY A 144 16.94 -13.27 -20.49
C GLY A 144 16.24 -13.78 -19.23
N VAL A 145 15.81 -12.86 -18.35
CA VAL A 145 15.05 -13.20 -17.14
C VAL A 145 13.77 -13.96 -17.45
N LEU A 146 12.97 -13.47 -18.40
CA LEU A 146 11.70 -14.11 -18.76
C LEU A 146 11.90 -15.47 -19.43
N SER A 147 12.92 -15.62 -20.27
CA SER A 147 13.29 -16.91 -20.87
C SER A 147 13.73 -17.93 -19.81
N ALA A 148 14.56 -17.52 -18.85
CA ALA A 148 15.01 -18.41 -17.78
C ALA A 148 13.86 -18.84 -16.84
N LEU A 149 12.94 -17.92 -16.54
CA LEU A 149 11.70 -18.24 -15.81
C LEU A 149 10.85 -19.26 -16.58
N ALA A 150 10.61 -19.02 -17.87
CA ALA A 150 9.80 -19.90 -18.72
C ALA A 150 10.41 -21.30 -18.87
N ALA A 151 11.74 -21.40 -18.99
CA ALA A 151 12.46 -22.68 -19.06
C ALA A 151 12.26 -23.56 -17.81
N ARG A 152 11.94 -22.93 -16.67
CA ARG A 152 11.62 -23.62 -15.40
C ARG A 152 10.11 -23.70 -15.12
N GLY A 153 9.27 -23.46 -16.13
CA GLY A 153 7.81 -23.53 -16.05
C GLY A 153 7.12 -22.31 -15.44
N PHE A 154 7.84 -21.22 -15.16
CA PHE A 154 7.27 -19.98 -14.63
C PHE A 154 6.86 -19.04 -15.75
N VAL A 155 5.68 -19.27 -16.33
CA VAL A 155 5.13 -18.45 -17.41
C VAL A 155 4.25 -17.34 -16.84
N ILE A 156 4.49 -16.09 -17.25
CA ILE A 156 3.67 -14.95 -16.84
C ILE A 156 2.26 -15.11 -17.40
N ASN A 157 1.28 -15.10 -16.52
CA ASN A 157 -0.13 -15.27 -16.83
C ASN A 157 -0.99 -14.70 -15.68
N ASP A 158 -2.27 -15.05 -15.68
CA ASP A 158 -3.22 -14.66 -14.64
C ASP A 158 -2.80 -15.16 -13.24
N SER A 159 -2.16 -16.33 -13.13
CA SER A 159 -1.66 -16.89 -11.85
C SER A 159 -0.28 -16.35 -11.44
N LEU A 160 0.58 -15.97 -12.40
CA LEU A 160 1.92 -15.45 -12.15
C LEU A 160 2.07 -14.07 -12.80
N ARG A 161 1.92 -13.02 -12.01
CA ARG A 161 1.94 -11.64 -12.49
C ARG A 161 3.35 -11.06 -12.48
N LEU A 162 3.68 -10.31 -13.53
CA LEU A 162 4.86 -9.46 -13.60
C LEU A 162 4.47 -8.01 -13.28
N ARG A 163 5.27 -7.36 -12.43
CA ARG A 163 5.27 -5.91 -12.20
C ARG A 163 6.70 -5.43 -12.32
N THR A 164 6.89 -4.24 -12.88
CA THR A 164 8.21 -3.67 -13.11
C THR A 164 8.32 -2.28 -12.49
N SER A 165 9.54 -1.85 -12.17
CA SER A 165 9.79 -0.48 -11.69
C SER A 165 9.56 0.59 -12.77
N TRP A 166 9.48 0.17 -14.04
CA TRP A 166 9.11 1.00 -15.19
C TRP A 166 7.68 0.74 -15.67
N ASP A 167 6.83 0.16 -14.82
CA ASP A 167 5.40 0.12 -15.08
C ASP A 167 4.88 1.57 -15.18
N ARG A 168 4.07 1.83 -16.19
CA ARG A 168 3.39 3.13 -16.34
C ARG A 168 2.50 3.41 -15.12
N ALA A 169 2.22 4.70 -14.88
CA ALA A 169 1.24 5.10 -13.89
C ALA A 169 -0.11 4.37 -14.12
N ASN A 170 -0.66 3.80 -13.06
CA ASN A 170 -1.93 3.09 -13.07
C ASN A 170 -2.97 3.93 -12.34
N PRO A 171 -4.07 4.36 -12.99
CA PRO A 171 -5.13 5.12 -12.32
C PRO A 171 -5.74 4.34 -11.15
N ASP A 172 -5.70 3.01 -11.20
CA ASP A 172 -6.21 2.14 -10.17
C ASP A 172 -5.13 1.67 -9.18
N GLY A 173 -3.95 2.31 -9.13
CA GLY A 173 -2.97 2.05 -8.08
C GLY A 173 -3.53 2.38 -6.70
N THR A 174 -3.34 1.53 -5.69
CA THR A 174 -3.84 1.81 -4.33
C THR A 174 -2.78 2.49 -3.49
N LEU A 175 -3.19 3.15 -2.41
CA LEU A 175 -2.27 3.82 -1.49
C LEU A 175 -1.59 2.81 -0.55
N GLY A 176 -0.31 3.02 -0.24
CA GLY A 176 0.39 2.31 0.84
C GLY A 176 -0.23 2.56 2.21
N SER A 177 0.05 1.69 3.20
CA SER A 177 -0.58 1.79 4.53
C SER A 177 -0.24 3.11 5.25
N SER A 178 1.01 3.56 5.16
CA SER A 178 1.44 4.81 5.79
C SER A 178 0.79 6.03 5.15
N SER A 179 0.57 6.00 3.83
CA SER A 179 -0.20 7.02 3.10
C SER A 179 -1.64 7.10 3.61
N ILE A 180 -2.28 5.95 3.81
CA ILE A 180 -3.66 5.89 4.31
C ILE A 180 -3.75 6.40 5.75
N LYS A 181 -2.81 6.01 6.61
CA LYS A 181 -2.74 6.52 7.98
C LYS A 181 -2.54 8.04 8.03
N LYS A 182 -1.72 8.59 7.13
CA LYS A 182 -1.55 10.05 7.00
C LYS A 182 -2.85 10.72 6.54
N LEU A 183 -3.55 10.13 5.57
CA LEU A 183 -4.74 10.71 4.96
C LEU A 183 -5.99 10.61 5.85
N LEU A 184 -6.16 9.48 6.55
CA LEU A 184 -7.40 9.10 7.24
C LEU A 184 -7.23 8.93 8.76
N GLY A 185 -6.00 9.09 9.25
CA GLY A 185 -5.65 8.82 10.63
C GLY A 185 -5.32 7.33 10.87
N GLU A 186 -4.55 7.11 11.93
CA GLU A 186 -4.18 5.79 12.40
C GLU A 186 -5.11 5.32 13.51
N PHE A 187 -5.45 4.03 13.52
CA PHE A 187 -6.21 3.40 14.59
C PHE A 187 -5.51 2.17 15.17
N ALA A 188 -5.82 1.89 16.44
CA ALA A 188 -5.63 0.56 17.01
C ALA A 188 -6.83 -0.33 16.68
N PHE A 189 -6.58 -1.64 16.55
CA PHE A 189 -7.61 -2.65 16.37
C PHE A 189 -7.32 -3.92 17.16
N ARG A 190 -8.33 -4.78 17.31
CA ARG A 190 -8.15 -6.17 17.75
C ARG A 190 -9.12 -7.11 17.02
N PRO A 191 -8.72 -8.32 16.61
CA PRO A 191 -9.62 -9.36 16.13
C PRO A 191 -10.78 -9.66 17.08
N THR A 192 -11.96 -9.91 16.52
CA THR A 192 -13.17 -10.34 17.23
C THR A 192 -13.52 -11.79 16.96
N GLY A 193 -12.66 -12.53 16.25
CA GLY A 193 -12.96 -13.85 15.70
C GLY A 193 -13.32 -13.81 14.22
N GLY A 194 -13.05 -14.89 13.49
CA GLY A 194 -13.22 -14.93 12.03
C GLY A 194 -12.42 -13.83 11.33
N SER A 195 -13.06 -13.14 10.38
CA SER A 195 -12.49 -11.99 9.66
C SER A 195 -12.77 -10.63 10.33
N GLY A 196 -13.55 -10.60 11.41
CA GLY A 196 -13.96 -9.38 12.09
C GLY A 196 -12.84 -8.75 12.91
N ILE A 197 -12.82 -7.42 12.94
CA ILE A 197 -11.97 -6.64 13.84
C ILE A 197 -12.81 -5.61 14.59
N GLN A 198 -12.43 -5.33 15.83
CA GLN A 198 -12.87 -4.17 16.56
C GLN A 198 -11.84 -3.05 16.36
N ILE A 199 -12.31 -1.88 15.94
CA ILE A 199 -11.50 -0.67 15.81
C ILE A 199 -11.74 0.22 17.03
N GLU A 200 -10.74 0.99 17.43
CA GLU A 200 -10.83 1.92 18.53
C GLU A 200 -12.02 2.88 18.36
N THR A 201 -12.90 2.91 19.37
CA THR A 201 -14.14 3.68 19.36
C THR A 201 -13.91 5.18 19.17
N ALA A 202 -12.86 5.74 19.79
CA ALA A 202 -12.53 7.16 19.65
C ALA A 202 -12.14 7.53 18.21
N TRP A 203 -11.42 6.66 17.51
CA TRP A 203 -11.12 6.86 16.10
C TRP A 203 -12.39 6.77 15.24
N LEU A 204 -13.27 5.80 15.50
CA LEU A 204 -14.50 5.62 14.73
C LEU A 204 -15.42 6.85 14.79
N TYR A 205 -15.75 7.36 15.98
CA TYR A 205 -16.64 8.52 16.08
C TYR A 205 -16.01 9.81 15.55
N ARG A 206 -14.68 9.91 15.63
CA ARG A 206 -13.94 11.04 15.06
C ARG A 206 -13.98 11.02 13.53
N ASN A 207 -13.85 9.85 12.91
CA ASN A 207 -13.53 9.74 11.49
C ASN A 207 -14.64 9.19 10.60
N ILE A 208 -15.61 8.42 11.13
CA ILE A 208 -16.71 7.85 10.35
C ILE A 208 -17.97 8.70 10.50
N SER A 209 -18.62 9.03 9.39
CA SER A 209 -20.00 9.50 9.38
C SER A 209 -20.92 8.30 9.25
N PHE A 210 -21.68 8.03 10.30
CA PHE A 210 -22.65 6.94 10.31
C PHE A 210 -23.95 7.37 9.61
N SER A 211 -24.55 6.43 8.87
CA SER A 211 -25.82 6.57 8.17
C SER A 211 -25.90 7.79 7.24
N HIS A 212 -24.79 8.15 6.60
CA HIS A 212 -24.73 9.26 5.66
C HIS A 212 -25.62 8.98 4.44
N ARG A 213 -26.38 9.98 3.99
CA ARG A 213 -27.27 9.89 2.83
C ARG A 213 -26.78 10.83 1.73
N PHE A 214 -26.41 10.27 0.59
CA PHE A 214 -26.03 11.05 -0.58
C PHE A 214 -27.27 11.57 -1.31
N THR A 215 -27.24 12.82 -1.76
CA THR A 215 -28.44 13.52 -2.24
C THR A 215 -28.75 13.29 -3.72
N SER A 216 -27.74 13.06 -4.57
CA SER A 216 -27.94 12.95 -6.02
C SER A 216 -28.39 11.56 -6.45
N ILE A 217 -27.73 10.53 -5.93
CA ILE A 217 -28.07 9.13 -6.13
C ILE A 217 -28.14 8.59 -4.72
N GLY A 218 -29.35 8.24 -4.26
CA GLY A 218 -29.75 8.08 -2.85
C GLY A 218 -29.06 6.98 -2.03
N LEU A 219 -27.77 6.76 -2.23
CA LEU A 219 -26.93 5.82 -1.51
C LEU A 219 -26.89 6.19 -0.03
N ARG A 220 -26.91 5.17 0.82
CA ARG A 220 -26.88 5.32 2.28
C ARG A 220 -25.77 4.46 2.85
N ASN A 221 -24.74 5.08 3.42
CA ASN A 221 -23.53 4.39 3.82
C ASN A 221 -22.89 4.98 5.09
N ASN A 222 -22.09 4.17 5.77
CA ASN A 222 -21.16 4.62 6.80
C ASN A 222 -19.81 4.89 6.13
N CYS A 223 -19.41 6.14 5.90
CA CYS A 223 -18.16 6.44 5.17
C CYS A 223 -17.22 7.28 6.03
N HIS A 224 -15.93 7.25 5.70
CA HIS A 224 -14.97 8.18 6.29
C HIS A 224 -15.34 9.62 5.93
N LYS A 225 -15.30 10.54 6.89
CA LYS A 225 -15.69 11.94 6.72
C LYS A 225 -14.92 12.62 5.58
N ALA A 226 -13.62 12.35 5.48
CA ALA A 226 -12.76 12.86 4.39
C ALA A 226 -13.16 12.37 2.98
N VAL A 227 -13.93 11.28 2.86
CA VAL A 227 -14.25 10.63 1.58
C VAL A 227 -15.63 11.02 1.06
N ILE A 228 -16.53 11.46 1.95
CA ILE A 228 -17.92 11.80 1.63
C ILE A 228 -18.02 12.85 0.52
N GLY A 229 -17.21 13.91 0.58
CA GLY A 229 -17.23 14.97 -0.44
C GLY A 229 -16.90 14.45 -1.83
N ALA A 230 -15.93 13.54 -1.94
CA ALA A 230 -15.54 12.92 -3.20
C ALA A 230 -16.64 11.99 -3.75
N ILE A 231 -17.27 11.17 -2.89
CA ILE A 231 -18.39 10.32 -3.30
C ILE A 231 -19.57 11.18 -3.76
N GLN A 232 -19.96 12.20 -2.98
CA GLN A 232 -21.08 13.07 -3.32
C GLN A 232 -20.84 13.76 -4.68
N SER A 233 -19.63 14.23 -4.94
CA SER A 233 -19.27 14.89 -6.20
C SER A 233 -19.28 13.91 -7.37
N ALA A 234 -18.77 12.69 -7.19
CA ALA A 234 -18.89 11.63 -8.19
C ALA A 234 -20.35 11.31 -8.51
N LEU A 235 -21.21 11.18 -7.51
CA LEU A 235 -22.64 10.89 -7.70
C LEU A 235 -23.39 12.06 -8.35
N ASN A 236 -23.02 13.30 -8.05
CA ASN A 236 -23.55 14.49 -8.73
C ASN A 236 -23.23 14.42 -10.22
N GLU A 237 -21.98 14.12 -10.58
CA GLU A 237 -21.54 14.05 -11.98
C GLU A 237 -22.13 12.84 -12.71
N VAL A 238 -22.27 11.68 -12.05
CA VAL A 238 -22.99 10.51 -12.59
C VAL A 238 -24.44 10.89 -12.92
N LYS A 239 -25.12 11.61 -12.03
CA LYS A 239 -26.50 12.07 -12.27
C LYS A 239 -26.54 13.08 -13.43
N ALA A 240 -25.66 14.08 -13.42
CA ALA A 240 -25.60 15.11 -14.46
C ALA A 240 -25.29 14.52 -15.86
N ALA A 241 -24.51 13.44 -15.92
CA ALA A 241 -24.23 12.70 -17.15
C ALA A 241 -25.35 11.76 -17.60
N GLY A 242 -26.50 11.75 -16.92
CA GLY A 242 -27.64 10.86 -17.24
C GLY A 242 -27.40 9.39 -16.89
N LEU A 243 -26.45 9.10 -15.99
CA LEU A 243 -26.00 7.74 -15.67
C LEU A 243 -26.57 7.18 -14.37
N ALA A 244 -27.51 7.88 -13.72
CA ALA A 244 -28.06 7.44 -12.42
C ALA A 244 -28.60 5.99 -12.45
N GLN A 245 -29.24 5.59 -13.56
CA GLN A 245 -29.77 4.23 -13.76
C GLN A 245 -28.68 3.15 -13.91
N LYS A 246 -27.41 3.53 -14.05
CA LYS A 246 -26.27 2.61 -14.05
C LYS A 246 -25.84 2.22 -12.63
N ILE A 247 -26.34 2.88 -11.60
CA ILE A 247 -26.16 2.49 -10.20
C ILE A 247 -27.44 1.81 -9.73
N ASN A 248 -27.37 0.50 -9.49
CA ASN A 248 -28.44 -0.24 -8.84
C ASN A 248 -28.48 0.14 -7.37
N LEU A 249 -29.35 1.09 -7.05
CA LEU A 249 -29.43 1.69 -5.73
C LEU A 249 -29.84 0.67 -4.66
N GLN A 250 -30.85 -0.16 -4.94
CA GLN A 250 -31.33 -1.17 -4.01
C GLN A 250 -30.22 -2.16 -3.66
N ASN A 251 -29.54 -2.69 -4.68
CA ASN A 251 -28.45 -3.63 -4.49
C ASN A 251 -27.27 -3.01 -3.73
N SER A 252 -26.86 -1.80 -4.10
CA SER A 252 -25.74 -1.10 -3.48
C SER A 252 -26.01 -0.77 -2.01
N ASN A 253 -27.23 -0.38 -1.65
CA ASN A 253 -27.61 -0.12 -0.26
C ASN A 253 -27.78 -1.40 0.58
N SER A 254 -28.15 -2.52 -0.04
CA SER A 254 -28.33 -3.79 0.68
C SER A 254 -27.02 -4.53 0.95
N TYR A 255 -26.06 -4.47 0.02
CA TYR A 255 -24.88 -5.34 0.04
C TYR A 255 -23.55 -4.60 -0.11
N GLY A 256 -23.58 -3.34 -0.52
CA GLY A 256 -22.38 -2.55 -0.78
C GLY A 256 -22.01 -1.65 0.40
N GLY A 257 -21.37 -0.53 0.05
CA GLY A 257 -21.10 0.55 0.98
C GLY A 257 -19.64 0.73 1.37
N CYS A 258 -19.43 1.63 2.33
CA CYS A 258 -18.11 2.17 2.61
C CYS A 258 -17.38 1.47 3.77
N TYR A 259 -18.02 1.37 4.93
CA TYR A 259 -17.37 0.94 6.17
C TYR A 259 -17.82 -0.46 6.63
N VAL A 260 -16.84 -1.34 6.83
CA VAL A 260 -16.98 -2.64 7.51
C VAL A 260 -15.69 -2.94 8.25
N ALA A 261 -15.77 -3.16 9.57
CA ALA A 261 -14.63 -3.46 10.43
C ALA A 261 -14.17 -4.91 10.25
N ARG A 262 -13.36 -5.16 9.23
CA ARG A 262 -12.83 -6.49 8.94
C ARG A 262 -11.40 -6.46 8.42
N TYR A 263 -10.73 -7.58 8.58
CA TYR A 263 -9.55 -7.93 7.81
C TYR A 263 -9.84 -7.93 6.29
N ASN A 264 -8.80 -7.74 5.49
CA ASN A 264 -8.88 -8.04 4.07
C ASN A 264 -9.18 -9.54 3.88
N ARG A 265 -9.98 -9.90 2.86
CA ARG A 265 -10.50 -11.26 2.62
C ARG A 265 -9.40 -12.31 2.42
N LEU A 266 -8.18 -11.87 2.10
CA LEU A 266 -7.01 -12.72 1.86
C LEU A 266 -6.04 -12.81 3.04
N SER A 267 -6.44 -12.34 4.22
CA SER A 267 -5.49 -12.00 5.27
C SER A 267 -5.75 -12.84 6.53
N SER A 268 -4.73 -13.61 6.94
CA SER A 268 -4.76 -14.52 8.09
C SER A 268 -4.20 -13.82 9.35
N LYS A 269 -3.37 -14.48 10.17
CA LYS A 269 -2.86 -13.96 11.44
C LYS A 269 -2.04 -12.66 11.31
N PHE A 270 -1.34 -12.47 10.19
CA PHE A 270 -0.66 -11.23 9.81
C PHE A 270 -1.48 -10.38 8.84
N GLY A 271 -2.80 -10.39 9.05
CA GLY A 271 -3.75 -9.80 8.13
C GLY A 271 -3.82 -8.28 8.19
N THR A 272 -3.96 -7.65 7.03
CA THR A 272 -4.13 -6.20 6.91
C THR A 272 -5.61 -5.85 7.09
N PRO A 273 -5.96 -4.81 7.87
CA PRO A 273 -7.31 -4.25 7.83
C PRO A 273 -7.73 -3.91 6.40
N SER A 274 -8.97 -4.27 6.03
CA SER A 274 -9.52 -3.94 4.72
C SER A 274 -9.60 -2.42 4.52
N ARG A 275 -9.61 -1.92 3.28
CA ARG A 275 -9.94 -0.51 3.03
C ARG A 275 -11.33 -0.12 3.52
N HIS A 276 -12.28 -1.06 3.55
CA HIS A 276 -13.56 -0.82 4.22
C HIS A 276 -13.42 -0.58 5.72
N ALA A 277 -12.38 -1.09 6.39
CA ALA A 277 -12.15 -0.80 7.81
C ALA A 277 -11.82 0.68 8.06
N TYR A 278 -11.30 1.37 7.04
CA TYR A 278 -11.06 2.81 7.07
C TYR A 278 -12.26 3.64 6.59
N GLY A 279 -13.33 3.01 6.09
CA GLY A 279 -14.46 3.72 5.48
C GLY A 279 -14.11 4.47 4.19
N MET A 280 -13.00 4.11 3.55
CA MET A 280 -12.47 4.79 2.36
C MET A 280 -12.78 4.09 1.03
N ALA A 281 -13.21 2.83 1.12
CA ALA A 281 -13.71 2.11 -0.02
C ALA A 281 -15.19 2.42 -0.25
N LEU A 282 -15.72 2.06 -1.41
CA LEU A 282 -17.14 2.05 -1.73
C LEU A 282 -17.43 0.88 -2.67
N ASP A 283 -18.30 -0.02 -2.25
CA ASP A 283 -18.84 -1.07 -3.12
C ASP A 283 -20.22 -0.66 -3.66
N ILE A 284 -20.42 -0.73 -4.99
CA ILE A 284 -21.71 -0.51 -5.67
C ILE A 284 -22.01 -1.62 -6.68
N ASN A 285 -23.28 -1.88 -6.97
CA ASN A 285 -23.72 -2.91 -7.92
C ASN A 285 -23.10 -4.29 -7.64
N THR A 286 -22.99 -4.66 -6.36
CA THR A 286 -22.21 -5.79 -5.86
C THR A 286 -22.56 -7.13 -6.49
N THR A 287 -23.85 -7.41 -6.73
CA THR A 287 -24.28 -8.71 -7.28
C THR A 287 -23.84 -8.89 -8.73
N THR A 288 -23.91 -7.83 -9.54
CA THR A 288 -23.49 -7.90 -10.96
C THR A 288 -21.99 -7.70 -11.15
N ASN A 289 -21.29 -7.24 -10.12
CA ASN A 289 -19.87 -6.93 -10.15
C ASN A 289 -19.08 -7.60 -9.00
N ALA A 290 -19.44 -8.85 -8.70
CA ALA A 290 -18.81 -9.62 -7.63
C ALA A 290 -17.28 -9.76 -7.83
N GLN A 291 -16.54 -9.85 -6.73
CA GLN A 291 -15.10 -10.07 -6.76
C GLN A 291 -14.78 -11.40 -7.46
N GLY A 292 -13.80 -11.38 -8.37
CA GLY A 292 -13.42 -12.49 -9.23
C GLY A 292 -14.28 -12.65 -10.49
N ALA A 293 -15.40 -11.92 -10.60
CA ALA A 293 -16.21 -11.92 -11.81
C ALA A 293 -15.68 -10.90 -12.84
N VAL A 294 -16.09 -11.06 -14.09
CA VAL A 294 -15.89 -10.06 -15.15
C VAL A 294 -16.67 -8.80 -14.77
N PRO A 295 -16.01 -7.64 -14.60
CA PRO A 295 -16.70 -6.40 -14.28
C PRO A 295 -17.69 -5.97 -15.37
N GLN A 296 -18.87 -5.52 -14.96
CA GLN A 296 -19.96 -5.05 -15.83
C GLN A 296 -20.37 -3.59 -15.56
N LEU A 297 -19.69 -2.91 -14.63
CA LEU A 297 -19.98 -1.52 -14.29
C LEU A 297 -19.73 -0.59 -15.49
N ASP A 298 -20.64 0.36 -15.74
CA ASP A 298 -20.54 1.28 -16.87
C ASP A 298 -19.24 2.10 -16.78
N CYS A 299 -18.37 1.98 -17.78
CA CYS A 299 -17.06 2.61 -17.75
C CYS A 299 -17.11 4.15 -17.68
N ARG A 300 -18.24 4.79 -17.99
CA ARG A 300 -18.39 6.24 -17.75
C ARG A 300 -18.48 6.54 -16.25
N VAL A 301 -19.17 5.70 -15.48
CA VAL A 301 -19.21 5.79 -14.01
C VAL A 301 -17.80 5.59 -13.45
N VAL A 302 -17.06 4.58 -13.92
CA VAL A 302 -15.67 4.33 -13.49
C VAL A 302 -14.78 5.55 -13.71
N ARG A 303 -14.83 6.15 -14.91
CA ARG A 303 -14.03 7.35 -15.23
C ARG A 303 -14.39 8.56 -14.34
N ILE A 304 -15.69 8.76 -14.05
CA ILE A 304 -16.12 9.82 -13.13
C ILE A 304 -15.55 9.56 -11.73
N PHE A 305 -15.63 8.34 -11.21
CA PHE A 305 -15.03 8.03 -9.91
C PHE A 305 -13.51 8.24 -9.88
N ARG A 306 -12.79 7.87 -10.96
CA ARG A 306 -11.36 8.20 -11.09
C ARG A 306 -11.08 9.70 -11.05
N LYS A 307 -11.91 10.51 -11.72
CA LYS A 307 -11.81 11.97 -11.68
C LYS A 307 -11.97 12.52 -10.27
N TRP A 308 -12.85 11.92 -9.47
CA TRP A 308 -13.07 12.28 -8.06
C TRP A 308 -12.15 11.55 -7.09
N GLY A 309 -11.05 10.99 -7.60
CA GLY A 309 -9.96 10.43 -6.82
C GLY A 309 -10.24 9.07 -6.20
N PHE A 310 -10.83 8.18 -7.00
CA PHE A 310 -10.93 6.76 -6.67
C PHE A 310 -10.12 5.90 -7.65
N ALA A 311 -9.40 4.93 -7.11
CA ALA A 311 -8.97 3.75 -7.86
C ALA A 311 -10.14 2.78 -7.99
N TRP A 312 -10.27 2.11 -9.14
CA TRP A 312 -11.33 1.11 -9.37
C TRP A 312 -10.80 -0.33 -9.36
N GLY A 313 -11.48 -1.19 -8.61
CA GLY A 313 -11.10 -2.57 -8.38
C GLY A 313 -11.20 -3.48 -9.61
N GLY A 314 -11.86 -3.06 -10.68
CA GLY A 314 -12.00 -3.87 -11.90
C GLY A 314 -10.68 -4.29 -12.56
N ASN A 315 -9.58 -3.56 -12.31
CA ASN A 315 -8.23 -3.94 -12.76
C ASN A 315 -7.37 -4.59 -11.65
N PHE A 316 -7.95 -4.91 -10.49
CA PHE A 316 -7.25 -5.61 -9.40
C PHE A 316 -7.08 -7.09 -9.71
N TRP A 317 -6.37 -7.79 -8.82
CA TRP A 317 -6.25 -9.23 -8.86
C TRP A 317 -6.55 -9.87 -7.50
N PRO A 318 -7.61 -10.69 -7.39
CA PRO A 318 -8.66 -10.87 -8.40
C PRO A 318 -9.38 -9.55 -8.72
N THR A 319 -10.05 -9.49 -9.87
CA THR A 319 -10.85 -8.33 -10.27
C THR A 319 -11.95 -8.06 -9.25
N ASP A 320 -12.26 -6.80 -8.97
CA ASP A 320 -13.31 -6.42 -8.03
C ASP A 320 -14.14 -5.26 -8.60
N GLY A 321 -15.06 -5.60 -9.50
CA GLY A 321 -15.77 -4.61 -10.32
C GLY A 321 -16.69 -3.67 -9.53
N MET A 322 -17.14 -4.09 -8.34
CA MET A 322 -17.98 -3.27 -7.46
C MET A 322 -17.20 -2.21 -6.69
N HIS A 323 -15.87 -2.40 -6.59
CA HIS A 323 -15.06 -1.75 -5.58
C HIS A 323 -14.38 -0.48 -6.09
N PHE A 324 -14.45 0.57 -5.28
CA PHE A 324 -13.68 1.80 -5.45
C PHE A 324 -12.89 2.09 -4.17
N GLU A 325 -11.61 2.46 -4.28
CA GLU A 325 -10.78 2.90 -3.15
C GLU A 325 -10.41 4.36 -3.31
N TYR A 326 -10.73 5.21 -2.32
CA TYR A 326 -10.32 6.62 -2.36
C TYR A 326 -8.80 6.76 -2.30
N VAL A 327 -8.24 7.53 -3.23
CA VAL A 327 -6.79 7.76 -3.35
C VAL A 327 -6.40 9.24 -3.21
N GLY A 328 -7.37 10.14 -3.06
CA GLY A 328 -7.11 11.54 -2.68
C GLY A 328 -6.87 12.51 -3.83
N GLU A 329 -6.76 12.03 -5.07
CA GLU A 329 -6.35 12.85 -6.22
C GLU A 329 -7.02 12.38 -7.51
N PRO A 330 -7.37 13.27 -8.46
CA PRO A 330 -7.91 12.88 -9.76
C PRO A 330 -6.99 11.97 -10.57
N ARG A 331 -7.56 10.94 -11.21
CA ARG A 331 -6.81 9.93 -11.99
C ARG A 331 -7.44 9.58 -13.34
N ASP A 332 -8.47 10.31 -13.74
CA ASP A 332 -9.10 10.17 -15.06
C ASP A 332 -8.17 10.58 -16.22
N GLN A 333 -7.15 11.38 -15.92
CA GLN A 333 -6.15 11.85 -16.89
C GLN A 333 -4.96 10.89 -17.09
N ILE A 334 -4.92 9.76 -16.39
CA ILE A 334 -3.83 8.78 -16.53
C ILE A 334 -4.17 7.80 -17.65
N GLY A 335 -3.40 7.83 -18.75
CA GLY A 335 -3.49 6.85 -19.84
C GLY A 335 -2.98 5.48 -19.39
N TYR A 336 -3.87 4.48 -19.38
CA TYR A 336 -3.54 3.12 -18.94
C TYR A 336 -4.28 2.08 -19.78
N PRO A 337 -3.61 0.98 -20.20
CA PRO A 337 -4.22 -0.11 -20.98
C PRO A 337 -5.06 -1.00 -20.05
N SER A 338 -6.16 -0.45 -19.54
CA SER A 338 -7.10 -1.20 -18.71
C SER A 338 -7.75 -2.32 -19.50
N ARG A 339 -7.87 -3.50 -18.88
CA ARG A 339 -8.57 -4.66 -19.45
C ARG A 339 -10.07 -4.40 -19.68
N TYR A 340 -10.70 -3.56 -18.86
CA TYR A 340 -12.16 -3.36 -18.86
C TYR A 340 -12.58 -1.92 -19.15
N CYS A 341 -12.04 -0.95 -18.41
CA CYS A 341 -12.46 0.45 -18.51
C CYS A 341 -11.24 1.38 -18.68
N PRO A 342 -10.71 1.56 -19.90
CA PRO A 342 -9.64 2.50 -20.15
C PRO A 342 -10.12 3.95 -19.99
N ASN A 343 -9.26 4.83 -19.49
CA ASN A 343 -9.51 6.28 -19.57
C ASN A 343 -9.48 6.73 -21.04
N LYS A 344 -10.20 7.80 -21.37
CA LYS A 344 -10.18 8.38 -22.72
C LYS A 344 -8.98 9.31 -22.91
N VAL A 345 -7.80 8.77 -22.62
CA VAL A 345 -6.50 9.47 -22.69
C VAL A 345 -5.52 8.54 -23.37
N VAL A 346 -4.63 9.12 -24.18
CA VAL A 346 -3.58 8.36 -24.88
C VAL A 346 -2.73 7.61 -23.85
N VAL A 347 -2.53 6.31 -24.11
CA VAL A 347 -1.63 5.50 -23.28
C VAL A 347 -0.19 5.85 -23.68
N PRO A 348 0.64 6.38 -22.75
CA PRO A 348 2.02 6.68 -23.07
C PRO A 348 2.80 5.38 -23.35
N PRO A 349 3.80 5.42 -24.25
CA PRO A 349 4.70 4.29 -24.46
C PRO A 349 5.43 3.94 -23.16
N THR A 350 5.75 2.66 -22.99
CA THR A 350 6.59 2.23 -21.85
C THR A 350 8.04 2.47 -22.19
N THR A 351 8.72 3.29 -21.40
CA THR A 351 10.18 3.44 -21.48
C THR A 351 10.83 2.30 -20.69
N VAL A 352 11.43 1.35 -21.39
CA VAL A 352 12.19 0.27 -20.76
C VAL A 352 13.59 0.80 -20.42
N PRO A 353 14.10 0.59 -19.18
CA PRO A 353 15.46 0.97 -18.82
C PRO A 353 16.50 0.28 -19.71
N ILE A 354 17.63 0.96 -19.92
CA ILE A 354 18.78 0.35 -20.58
C ILE A 354 19.49 -0.55 -19.56
N PHE A 355 19.35 -1.85 -19.72
CA PHE A 355 19.99 -2.83 -18.85
C PHE A 355 21.49 -2.97 -19.17
N GLY A 356 22.32 -3.18 -18.14
CA GLY A 356 23.77 -3.37 -18.30
C GLY A 356 24.62 -2.11 -18.32
N THR A 357 24.03 -0.92 -18.09
CA THR A 357 24.79 0.33 -17.89
C THR A 357 24.52 0.87 -16.49
N THR A 358 25.59 1.12 -15.72
CA THR A 358 25.50 1.79 -14.43
C THR A 358 25.11 3.24 -14.67
N THR A 359 23.80 3.52 -14.66
CA THR A 359 23.31 4.89 -14.81
C THR A 359 23.46 5.59 -13.46
N THR A 360 24.55 6.35 -13.29
CA THR A 360 24.68 7.31 -12.19
C THR A 360 23.59 8.36 -12.36
N THR A 361 22.49 8.20 -11.64
CA THR A 361 21.40 9.18 -11.66
C THR A 361 21.80 10.32 -10.73
N THR A 362 22.47 11.34 -11.27
CA THR A 362 22.69 12.60 -10.56
C THR A 362 21.34 13.30 -10.42
N SER A 363 20.79 13.30 -9.22
CA SER A 363 19.59 14.06 -8.89
C SER A 363 19.95 15.55 -8.87
N THR A 364 19.64 16.26 -9.97
CA THR A 364 19.77 17.71 -10.03
C THR A 364 18.73 18.34 -9.11
N THR A 365 19.16 18.73 -7.91
CA THR A 365 18.31 19.50 -6.99
C THR A 365 18.27 20.93 -7.50
N SER A 366 17.15 21.34 -8.11
CA SER A 366 16.91 22.74 -8.44
C SER A 366 16.61 23.50 -7.15
N SER A 367 17.57 24.27 -6.64
CA SER A 367 17.39 25.17 -5.51
C SER A 367 16.64 26.43 -5.98
N THR A 368 15.35 26.51 -5.66
CA THR A 368 14.64 27.79 -5.65
C THR A 368 15.02 28.52 -4.36
N SER A 369 15.82 29.57 -4.46
CA SER A 369 16.17 30.45 -3.35
C SER A 369 14.92 31.06 -2.71
N SER A 370 14.67 30.74 -1.45
CA SER A 370 13.86 31.58 -0.56
C SER A 370 14.64 31.82 0.72
N THR A 371 14.95 33.09 0.93
CA THR A 371 15.77 33.61 2.02
C THR A 371 14.95 33.68 3.30
N THR A 372 15.22 32.87 4.32
CA THR A 372 14.96 33.25 5.73
C THR A 372 15.81 32.44 6.72
N THR A 373 16.77 33.15 7.32
CA THR A 373 17.33 33.12 8.68
C THR A 373 17.42 31.81 9.49
N SER A 374 18.66 31.52 9.89
CA SER A 374 19.22 30.39 10.65
C SER A 374 18.57 30.01 11.98
N SER A 375 18.47 28.69 12.21
CA SER A 375 18.69 28.06 13.52
C SER A 375 19.30 26.66 13.32
N THR A 376 20.47 26.45 13.89
CA THR A 376 21.39 25.32 13.68
C THR A 376 20.82 23.99 14.19
N THR A 377 20.78 22.97 13.34
CA THR A 377 20.74 21.55 13.76
C THR A 377 21.66 20.77 12.84
N THR A 378 22.65 20.12 13.45
CA THR A 378 23.75 19.42 12.78
C THR A 378 23.22 18.20 12.02
N SER A 379 23.15 18.30 10.69
CA SER A 379 23.05 17.17 9.77
C SER A 379 24.44 16.83 9.25
N VAL A 380 24.83 15.55 9.31
CA VAL A 380 26.09 15.06 8.74
C VAL A 380 25.93 14.94 7.23
N PRO A 381 26.80 15.56 6.41
CA PRO A 381 26.81 15.36 4.97
C PRO A 381 27.44 14.01 4.64
N VAL A 382 26.75 13.18 3.86
CA VAL A 382 27.33 11.96 3.28
C VAL A 382 28.09 12.36 2.03
N THR A 383 29.41 12.39 2.13
CA THR A 383 30.31 12.47 0.98
C THR A 383 30.52 11.05 0.46
N SER A 384 30.06 10.77 -0.75
CA SER A 384 30.31 9.51 -1.45
C SER A 384 31.73 9.53 -2.03
N THR A 385 32.59 8.61 -1.58
CA THR A 385 33.81 8.24 -2.29
C THR A 385 33.85 6.72 -2.39
N THR A 386 33.79 6.24 -3.64
CA THR A 386 34.06 4.90 -4.21
C THR A 386 33.71 3.64 -3.42
#